data_AF-A0A1V9DQ56-F1
#
_entry.id   AF-A0A1V9DQ56-F1
#
_cell.length_a   1.000
_cell.length_b   1.000
_cell.length_c   1.000
_cell.angle_alpha   90.00
_cell.angle_beta   90.00
_cell.angle_gamma   90.00
#
_symmetry.space_group_name_H-M   'P 1'
#
loop_
_entity.id
_entity.type
_entity.pdbx_description
1 polymer ?
#
loop_
_entity_poly.entity_id
_entity_poly.type
_entity_poly.pdbx_seq_one_letter_code
_entity_poly.pdbx_strand_id
1 'polypeptide(L)'
;MRKLIRTSYRLMDKGPLRALSLILALIVAGCLFWDPSRYAAHTSTLSVWQGVLVIWAVCAGVIHGVGFRPRRTRWQALFSPALALIALLFALYWFWR
;
A
#
# COMPACT_ATOMS: atom_id res chain seq x y z
N MET A 1 6.10 12.03 -18.74
CA MET A 1 5.31 11.49 -17.60
C MET A 1 4.65 10.14 -17.85
N ARG A 2 3.82 9.94 -18.90
CA ARG A 2 3.12 8.66 -19.14
C ARG A 2 4.04 7.44 -19.37
N LYS A 3 5.20 7.64 -20.03
CA LYS A 3 6.20 6.57 -20.23
C LYS A 3 6.76 6.05 -18.89
N LEU A 4 7.16 6.96 -18.00
CA LEU A 4 7.72 6.63 -16.67
C LEU A 4 6.75 5.77 -15.85
N ILE A 5 5.49 6.21 -15.74
CA ILE A 5 4.44 5.47 -15.01
C ILE A 5 4.26 4.07 -15.60
N ARG A 6 4.18 3.94 -16.94
CA ARG A 6 4.04 2.62 -17.59
C ARG A 6 5.25 1.72 -17.36
N THR A 7 6.47 2.27 -17.37
CA THR A 7 7.69 1.48 -17.11
C THR A 7 7.71 0.99 -15.67
N SER A 8 7.41 1.84 -14.69
CA SER A 8 7.30 1.43 -13.28
C SER A 8 6.25 0.34 -13.09
N TYR A 9 5.07 0.50 -13.68
CA TYR A 9 4.04 -0.56 -13.65
C TYR A 9 4.53 -1.86 -14.27
N ARG A 10 5.25 -1.81 -15.40
CA ARG A 10 5.79 -3.01 -16.07
C ARG A 10 6.86 -3.72 -15.22
N LEU A 11 7.65 -2.98 -14.45
CA LEU A 11 8.63 -3.55 -13.52
C LEU A 11 7.96 -4.20 -12.31
N MET A 12 6.90 -3.59 -11.77
CA MET A 12 6.11 -4.14 -10.64
C MET A 12 5.14 -5.26 -11.04
N ASP A 13 4.80 -5.40 -12.33
CA ASP A 13 3.84 -6.42 -12.79
C ASP A 13 4.47 -7.81 -12.96
N LYS A 14 5.45 -8.14 -12.13
CA LYS A 14 5.99 -9.49 -12.02
C LYS A 14 5.13 -10.26 -11.02
N GLY A 15 4.76 -11.49 -11.36
CA GLY A 15 4.01 -12.42 -10.49
C GLY A 15 4.45 -12.41 -9.01
N PRO A 16 5.76 -12.54 -8.69
CA PRO A 16 6.22 -12.53 -7.30
C PRO A 16 6.03 -11.19 -6.59
N LEU A 17 6.20 -10.06 -7.28
CA LEU A 17 6.00 -8.73 -6.67
C LEU A 17 4.52 -8.45 -6.39
N ARG A 18 3.63 -8.98 -7.23
CA ARG A 18 2.19 -8.92 -7.01
C ARG A 18 1.78 -9.77 -5.81
N ALA A 19 2.28 -11.00 -5.72
CA ALA A 19 2.03 -11.86 -4.56
C ALA A 19 2.55 -11.22 -3.27
N LEU A 20 3.77 -10.67 -3.30
CA LEU A 20 4.36 -9.95 -2.16
C LEU A 20 3.50 -8.76 -1.73
N SER A 21 3.05 -7.93 -2.67
CA SER A 21 2.17 -6.79 -2.39
C SER A 21 0.87 -7.24 -1.74
N LEU A 22 0.27 -8.34 -2.22
CA LEU A 22 -0.96 -8.89 -1.66
C LEU A 22 -0.74 -9.39 -0.23
N ILE A 23 0.31 -10.17 -0.01
CA ILE A 23 0.66 -10.71 1.31
C ILE A 23 0.89 -9.56 2.31
N LEU A 24 1.69 -8.56 1.93
CA LEU A 24 1.94 -7.39 2.76
C LEU A 24 0.64 -6.62 3.08
N ALA A 25 -0.23 -6.43 2.10
CA ALA A 25 -1.52 -5.76 2.32
C ALA A 25 -2.41 -6.51 3.30
N LEU A 26 -2.47 -7.85 3.20
CA LEU A 26 -3.24 -8.70 4.10
C LEU A 26 -2.64 -8.71 5.52
N ILE A 27 -1.31 -8.76 5.65
CA ILE A 27 -0.63 -8.68 6.95
C ILE A 27 -0.93 -7.34 7.61
N VAL A 28 -0.75 -6.21 6.91
CA VAL A 28 -0.99 -4.87 7.47
C VAL A 28 -2.47 -4.70 7.84
N ALA A 29 -3.40 -5.18 7.01
CA ALA A 29 -4.82 -5.18 7.35
C ALA A 29 -5.10 -6.02 8.61
N GLY A 30 -4.53 -7.22 8.71
CA GLY A 30 -4.63 -8.08 9.89
C GLY A 30 -4.07 -7.41 11.16
N CYS A 31 -2.90 -6.78 11.07
CA CYS A 31 -2.30 -6.01 12.16
C CYS A 31 -3.23 -4.88 12.64
N LEU A 32 -3.83 -4.14 11.70
CA LEU A 32 -4.75 -3.05 12.00
C LEU A 32 -6.02 -3.52 12.71
N PHE A 33 -6.60 -4.66 12.27
CA PHE A 33 -7.79 -5.23 12.90
C PHE A 33 -7.51 -5.86 14.26
N TRP A 34 -6.31 -6.39 14.46
CA TRP A 34 -5.93 -7.08 15.71
C TRP A 34 -5.65 -6.12 16.86
N ASP A 35 -4.91 -5.04 16.61
CA ASP A 35 -4.56 -4.04 17.64
C ASP A 35 -4.56 -2.61 17.06
N PRO A 36 -5.74 -1.99 16.93
CA PRO A 36 -5.85 -0.62 16.43
C PRO A 36 -5.24 0.40 17.38
N SER A 37 -5.14 0.06 18.68
CA SER A 37 -4.54 0.91 19.72
C SER A 37 -3.06 1.15 19.49
N ARG A 38 -2.29 0.16 18.98
CA ARG A 38 -0.87 0.37 18.64
C ARG A 38 -0.64 1.42 17.56
N TYR A 39 -1.56 1.55 16.61
CA TYR A 39 -1.50 2.62 15.61
C TYR A 39 -1.97 3.99 16.17
N ALA A 40 -2.88 4.00 17.15
CA ALA A 40 -3.40 5.22 17.75
C ALA A 40 -2.53 5.78 18.90
N ALA A 41 -1.82 4.91 19.64
CA ALA A 41 -1.14 5.26 20.88
C ALA A 41 0.17 6.04 20.69
N HIS A 42 0.80 5.96 19.52
CA HIS A 42 2.08 6.65 19.25
C HIS A 42 1.94 8.01 18.56
N THR A 43 0.72 8.49 18.26
CA THR A 43 0.54 9.70 17.45
C THR A 43 -0.69 10.53 17.84
N SER A 44 -0.63 11.27 18.94
CA SER A 44 -1.77 11.94 19.56
C SER A 44 -2.43 13.11 18.77
N THR A 45 -1.89 13.55 17.64
CA THR A 45 -2.53 14.58 16.78
C THR A 45 -2.36 14.37 15.26
N LEU A 46 -1.41 13.53 14.82
CA LEU A 46 -1.18 13.17 13.40
C LEU A 46 -1.99 11.93 12.95
N SER A 47 -2.77 11.31 13.84
CA SER A 47 -3.31 9.95 13.72
C SER A 47 -4.27 9.71 12.55
N VAL A 48 -5.13 10.67 12.22
CA VAL A 48 -6.17 10.45 11.19
C VAL A 48 -5.54 10.27 9.81
N TRP A 49 -4.55 11.10 9.47
CA TRP A 49 -3.86 11.02 8.18
C TRP A 49 -3.05 9.75 8.02
N GLN A 50 -2.44 9.27 9.11
CA GLN A 50 -1.73 7.99 9.11
C GLN A 50 -2.69 6.82 8.86
N GLY A 51 -3.85 6.80 9.53
CA GLY A 51 -4.88 5.79 9.28
C GLY A 51 -5.36 5.81 7.84
N VAL A 52 -5.64 6.99 7.29
CA VAL A 52 -6.04 7.15 5.87
C VAL A 52 -4.95 6.66 4.91
N LEU A 53 -3.68 6.95 5.19
CA LEU A 53 -2.55 6.48 4.39
C LEU A 53 -2.38 4.95 4.45
N VAL A 54 -2.55 4.33 5.62
CA VAL A 54 -2.49 2.88 5.77
C VAL A 54 -3.65 2.22 5.03
N ILE A 55 -4.87 2.73 5.16
CA ILE A 55 -6.04 2.22 4.43
C ILE A 55 -5.79 2.33 2.92
N TRP A 56 -5.34 3.49 2.45
CA TRP A 56 -4.98 3.68 1.05
C TRP A 56 -3.90 2.68 0.59
N ALA A 57 -2.86 2.44 1.41
CA ALA A 57 -1.78 1.52 1.10
C ALA A 57 -2.27 0.06 1.00
N VAL A 58 -3.14 -0.38 1.91
CA VAL A 58 -3.78 -1.70 1.86
C VAL A 58 -4.62 -1.84 0.59
N CYS A 59 -5.50 -0.87 0.30
CA CYS A 59 -6.34 -0.91 -0.91
C CYS A 59 -5.49 -0.92 -2.19
N ALA A 60 -4.48 -0.05 -2.27
CA ALA A 60 -3.57 0.02 -3.42
C ALA A 60 -2.74 -1.27 -3.58
N GLY A 61 -2.31 -1.86 -2.46
CA GLY A 61 -1.58 -3.13 -2.43
C GLY A 61 -2.41 -4.31 -2.89
N VAL A 62 -3.69 -4.37 -2.51
CA VAL A 62 -4.65 -5.38 -3.00
C VAL A 62 -4.90 -5.20 -4.50
N ILE A 63 -5.16 -3.97 -4.96
CA ILE A 63 -5.36 -3.63 -6.38
C ILE A 63 -4.17 -4.11 -7.23
N HIS A 64 -2.94 -3.83 -6.79
CA HIS A 64 -1.73 -4.33 -7.45
C HIS A 64 -1.59 -5.84 -7.37
N GLY A 65 -1.83 -6.43 -6.19
CA GLY A 65 -1.68 -7.86 -5.94
C GLY A 65 -2.59 -8.73 -6.81
N VAL A 66 -3.87 -8.36 -6.93
CA VAL A 66 -4.83 -9.07 -7.81
C VAL A 66 -4.56 -8.83 -9.30
N GLY A 67 -3.69 -7.88 -9.65
CA GLY A 67 -3.33 -7.54 -11.04
C GLY A 67 -4.28 -6.58 -11.72
N PHE A 68 -5.11 -5.88 -10.95
CA PHE A 68 -6.00 -4.88 -11.52
C PHE A 68 -5.17 -3.68 -12.02
N ARG A 69 -5.33 -3.34 -13.30
CA ARG A 69 -4.63 -2.22 -13.93
C ARG A 69 -5.60 -1.09 -14.26
N PRO A 70 -5.57 0.05 -13.53
CA PRO A 70 -6.44 1.19 -13.82
C PRO A 70 -6.20 1.73 -15.23
N ARG A 71 -7.27 2.01 -16.00
CA ARG A 71 -7.15 2.45 -17.40
C ARG A 71 -6.73 3.92 -17.56
N ARG A 72 -7.14 4.81 -16.64
CA ARG A 72 -6.79 6.23 -16.69
C ARG A 72 -5.51 6.54 -15.92
N THR A 73 -4.67 7.41 -16.49
CA THR A 73 -3.36 7.80 -15.91
C THR A 73 -3.46 8.43 -14.52
N ARG A 74 -4.54 9.19 -14.23
CA ARG A 74 -4.75 9.76 -12.88
C ARG A 74 -4.87 8.66 -11.82
N TRP A 75 -5.61 7.59 -12.12
CA TRP A 75 -5.76 6.44 -11.24
C TRP A 75 -4.51 5.57 -11.18
N GLN A 76 -3.72 5.49 -12.25
CA GLN A 76 -2.41 4.83 -12.23
C GLN A 76 -1.41 5.57 -11.33
N ALA A 77 -1.44 6.90 -11.31
CA ALA A 77 -0.60 7.68 -10.41
C ALA A 77 -1.05 7.50 -8.95
N LEU A 78 -2.37 7.55 -8.70
CA LEU A 78 -2.93 7.40 -7.36
C LEU A 78 -2.77 5.99 -6.79
N PHE A 79 -2.83 4.95 -7.61
CA PHE A 79 -2.67 3.54 -7.19
C PHE A 79 -1.34 2.97 -7.68
N SER A 80 -0.29 3.79 -7.67
CA SER A 80 1.03 3.37 -8.11
C SER A 80 1.54 2.22 -7.24
N PRO A 81 1.88 1.06 -7.83
CA PRO A 81 2.24 -0.13 -7.07
C PRO A 81 3.54 0.03 -6.27
N ALA A 82 4.45 0.90 -6.71
CA ALA A 82 5.68 1.21 -5.95
C ALA A 82 5.35 1.99 -4.70
N LEU A 83 4.45 2.96 -4.80
CA LEU A 83 4.06 3.80 -3.68
C LEU A 83 3.30 2.96 -2.65
N ALA A 84 2.42 2.06 -3.11
CA ALA A 84 1.74 1.10 -2.26
C ALA A 84 2.72 0.20 -1.50
N LEU A 85 3.70 -0.40 -2.19
CA LEU A 85 4.67 -1.29 -1.56
C LEU A 85 5.52 -0.58 -0.48
N ILE A 86 5.99 0.64 -0.79
CA ILE A 86 6.76 1.46 0.16
C ILE A 86 5.90 1.80 1.39
N ALA A 87 4.65 2.22 1.18
CA ALA A 87 3.75 2.56 2.26
C ALA A 87 3.40 1.34 3.14
N LEU A 88 3.20 0.15 2.54
CA LEU A 88 2.96 -1.09 3.26
C LEU A 88 4.16 -1.51 4.12
N LEU A 89 5.38 -1.44 3.58
CA LEU A 89 6.60 -1.75 4.34
C LEU A 89 6.79 -0.77 5.50
N PHE A 90 6.52 0.51 5.29
CA PHE A 90 6.58 1.52 6.33
C PHE A 90 5.53 1.30 7.43
N ALA A 91 4.29 0.97 7.04
CA ALA A 91 3.21 0.65 7.96
C ALA A 91 3.56 -0.58 8.83
N LEU A 92 4.13 -1.61 8.23
CA LEU A 92 4.54 -2.82 8.94
C LEU A 92 5.73 -2.57 9.88
N TYR A 93 6.73 -1.80 9.43
CA TYR A 93 7.86 -1.41 10.26
C TYR A 93 7.42 -0.62 11.51
N TRP A 94 6.51 0.33 11.33
CA TRP A 94 5.95 1.11 12.44
C TRP A 94 5.11 0.28 13.41
N PHE A 95 4.43 -0.77 12.94
CA PHE A 95 3.65 -1.65 13.82
C PHE A 95 4.53 -2.51 14.74
N TRP A 96 5.74 -2.85 14.29
CA TRP A 96 6.65 -3.73 15.03
C TRP A 96 7.70 -2.99 15.85
N ARG A 97 7.91 -1.70 15.58
CA ARG A 97 8.77 -0.84 16.38
C ARG A 97 8.06 -0.40 17.67
#